data_AF-A0A7S1AQW4-F1
#
_entry.id   AF-A0A7S1AQW4-F1
#
_cell.length_a   1.000
_cell.length_b   1.000
_cell.length_c   1.000
_cell.angle_alpha   90.00
_cell.angle_beta   90.00
_cell.angle_gamma   90.00
#
_symmetry.space_group_name_H-M   'P 1'
#
loop_
_entity.id
_entity.type
_entity.pdbx_description
1 polymer ?
#
loop_
_entity_poly.entity_id
_entity_poly.type
_entity_poly.pdbx_seq_one_letter_code
_entity_poly.pdbx_strand_id
1 'polypeptide(L)'
;WQVACMAEWRWVNVPGGFTEELVADACDYGGLGRCCIVVQTNATSSFHVTFSHSSSPSRGTGNPVLRFVVGKRKNSMTSVGLGNPYINKEPIDCTRDPEALLTDSETRSRTYWFLYDRNVATAAMGVQAPTPDLCRLLCRFQDKKGFRAEACENLRYISVSSGKKPVSVRIVRVCEPPDITITKHLFDPETWTGLPWNGASYIFTLDDVHRKLVERAQGLLAASPIAPFYGFVDREFLCLNVYRLLDPLRRAEMFPGMGSDDILWKSCHSEITHRLQGVVQSAPWTYWPLRYDRADCTAITVAPTGPGCSQVVNEWLRAVQNAAVLRNGAMRNEMLTVTFAFEVFPVQGENAVQARRDVLRQIQALLEEEWGVMEFKGPELVWWQTHTQYIPFSAYSE
;
A
#
# COMPACT_ATOMS: atom_id res chain seq x y z
N TRP A 1 -1.70 -14.43 -35.16
CA TRP A 1 -1.23 -14.71 -33.80
C TRP A 1 -2.40 -15.30 -33.04
N GLN A 2 -2.40 -16.62 -32.92
CA GLN A 2 -3.50 -17.41 -32.37
C GLN A 2 -3.60 -17.17 -30.86
N VAL A 3 -4.80 -16.77 -30.44
CA VAL A 3 -5.24 -16.76 -29.04
C VAL A 3 -5.33 -18.22 -28.60
N ALA A 4 -4.37 -18.67 -27.79
CA ALA A 4 -4.34 -20.04 -27.28
C ALA A 4 -5.15 -20.16 -25.98
N CYS A 5 -6.16 -21.02 -26.06
CA CYS A 5 -6.91 -21.73 -25.01
C CYS A 5 -7.75 -20.93 -23.99
N MET A 6 -9.05 -20.90 -24.29
CA MET A 6 -10.15 -20.85 -23.33
C MET A 6 -9.94 -21.88 -22.21
N ALA A 7 -9.91 -21.44 -20.95
CA ALA A 7 -9.92 -22.34 -19.81
C ALA A 7 -11.29 -23.04 -19.71
N GLU A 8 -11.32 -24.34 -20.02
CA GLU A 8 -12.48 -25.18 -19.77
C GLU A 8 -12.80 -25.22 -18.26
N TRP A 9 -14.09 -25.28 -17.98
CA TRP A 9 -14.69 -25.13 -16.66
C TRP A 9 -14.43 -26.42 -15.85
N ARG A 10 -13.46 -26.42 -14.94
CA ARG A 10 -13.10 -27.63 -14.17
C ARG A 10 -13.62 -27.57 -12.74
N TRP A 11 -14.61 -28.41 -12.45
CA TRP A 11 -14.97 -28.77 -11.07
C TRP A 11 -13.94 -29.77 -10.54
N VAL A 12 -13.40 -29.47 -9.37
CA VAL A 12 -12.43 -30.31 -8.65
C VAL A 12 -13.15 -30.84 -7.41
N ASN A 13 -13.41 -32.15 -7.41
CA ASN A 13 -14.08 -32.85 -6.33
C ASN A 13 -13.03 -33.51 -5.46
N VAL A 14 -12.75 -32.92 -4.30
CA VAL A 14 -11.72 -33.44 -3.40
C VAL A 14 -12.37 -34.33 -2.34
N PRO A 15 -12.12 -35.66 -2.32
CA PRO A 15 -12.94 -36.64 -1.61
C PRO A 15 -12.88 -36.59 -0.07
N GLY A 16 -12.11 -35.67 0.51
CA GLY A 16 -11.85 -35.60 1.95
C GLY A 16 -10.52 -36.24 2.31
N GLY A 17 -10.23 -36.35 3.61
CA GLY A 17 -9.02 -37.02 4.09
C GLY A 17 -7.69 -36.31 3.74
N PHE A 18 -7.75 -35.01 3.43
CA PHE A 18 -6.61 -34.20 3.00
C PHE A 18 -5.95 -34.63 1.69
N THR A 19 -6.76 -35.12 0.75
CA THR A 19 -6.33 -35.40 -0.63
C THR A 19 -5.99 -34.08 -1.33
N GLU A 20 -4.90 -34.06 -2.10
CA GLU A 20 -4.47 -32.88 -2.87
C GLU A 20 -4.59 -33.18 -4.37
N GLU A 21 -5.19 -32.25 -5.12
CA GLU A 21 -5.29 -32.32 -6.58
C GLU A 21 -4.46 -31.19 -7.20
N LEU A 22 -3.57 -31.54 -8.12
CA LEU A 22 -2.81 -30.57 -8.91
C LEU A 22 -3.74 -29.89 -9.91
N VAL A 23 -3.79 -28.56 -9.86
CA VAL A 23 -4.69 -27.75 -10.69
C VAL A 23 -3.95 -27.06 -11.82
N ALA A 24 -2.74 -26.54 -11.55
CA ALA A 24 -1.98 -25.78 -12.55
C ALA A 24 -0.47 -25.75 -12.29
N ASP A 25 0.26 -25.38 -13.33
CA ASP A 25 1.68 -25.01 -13.32
C ASP A 25 1.79 -23.51 -13.61
N ALA A 26 2.31 -22.72 -12.65
CA ALA A 26 2.42 -21.27 -12.75
C ALA A 26 3.31 -20.80 -13.90
N CYS A 27 4.25 -21.65 -14.36
CA CYS A 27 5.10 -21.31 -15.50
C CYS A 27 4.30 -21.02 -16.77
N ASP A 28 3.10 -21.59 -16.91
CA ASP A 28 2.24 -21.42 -18.08
C ASP A 28 1.50 -20.06 -18.08
N TYR A 29 1.53 -19.30 -16.97
CA TYR A 29 0.62 -18.17 -16.73
C TYR A 29 1.27 -16.90 -16.17
N GLY A 30 2.59 -16.80 -16.07
CA GLY A 30 3.26 -15.64 -15.46
C GLY A 30 4.74 -15.83 -15.10
N GLY A 31 5.25 -17.04 -15.31
CA GLY A 31 6.63 -17.43 -15.01
C GLY A 31 6.77 -18.08 -13.63
N LEU A 32 7.97 -18.59 -13.34
CA LEU A 32 8.25 -19.26 -12.06
C LEU A 32 7.91 -18.32 -10.90
N GLY A 33 7.11 -18.76 -9.94
CA GLY A 33 6.78 -18.00 -8.73
C GLY A 33 5.86 -16.80 -8.91
N ARG A 34 5.06 -16.75 -9.98
CA ARG A 34 4.05 -15.70 -10.18
C ARG A 34 2.74 -16.30 -10.66
N CYS A 35 1.69 -16.22 -9.85
CA CYS A 35 0.37 -16.70 -10.25
C CYS A 35 -0.76 -16.18 -9.37
N CYS A 36 -1.93 -16.04 -9.97
CA CYS A 36 -3.21 -15.92 -9.29
C CYS A 36 -4.15 -17.06 -9.70
N ILE A 37 -4.84 -17.65 -8.72
CA ILE A 37 -5.89 -18.64 -8.94
C ILE A 37 -7.21 -18.13 -8.37
N VAL A 38 -8.28 -18.20 -9.18
CA VAL A 38 -9.64 -17.81 -8.79
C VAL A 38 -10.48 -19.07 -8.61
N VAL A 39 -11.05 -19.24 -7.42
CA VAL A 39 -11.81 -20.41 -7.01
C VAL A 39 -13.21 -19.98 -6.60
N GLN A 40 -14.23 -20.59 -7.20
CA GLN A 40 -15.62 -20.46 -6.78
C GLN A 40 -16.05 -21.72 -6.02
N THR A 41 -16.75 -21.59 -4.90
CA THR A 41 -17.24 -22.74 -4.15
C THR A 41 -18.51 -22.42 -3.37
N ASN A 42 -19.35 -23.42 -3.18
CA ASN A 42 -20.47 -23.43 -2.23
C ASN A 42 -20.18 -24.31 -1.01
N ALA A 43 -18.92 -24.75 -0.83
CA ALA A 43 -18.55 -25.63 0.25
C ALA A 43 -18.74 -24.95 1.62
N THR A 44 -19.32 -25.71 2.55
CA THR A 44 -19.46 -25.36 3.97
C THR A 44 -18.32 -25.93 4.82
N SER A 45 -17.38 -26.64 4.20
CA SER A 45 -16.23 -27.27 4.83
C SER A 45 -14.91 -26.70 4.30
N SER A 46 -13.87 -26.74 5.13
CA SER A 46 -12.58 -26.11 4.83
C SER A 46 -11.90 -26.69 3.59
N PHE A 47 -11.34 -25.81 2.76
CA PHE A 47 -10.47 -26.16 1.65
C PHE A 47 -9.16 -25.38 1.71
N HIS A 48 -8.12 -25.87 1.03
CA HIS A 48 -6.82 -25.25 1.01
C HIS A 48 -6.33 -25.04 -0.41
N VAL A 49 -5.65 -23.92 -0.63
CA VAL A 49 -4.88 -23.65 -1.85
C VAL A 49 -3.41 -23.65 -1.48
N THR A 50 -2.61 -24.45 -2.18
CA THR A 50 -1.19 -24.63 -1.89
C THR A 50 -0.37 -24.25 -3.12
N PHE A 51 0.60 -23.38 -2.93
CA PHE A 51 1.67 -23.10 -3.87
C PHE A 51 2.90 -23.89 -3.43
N SER A 52 3.48 -24.65 -4.36
CA SER A 52 4.53 -25.64 -4.05
C SER A 52 5.57 -25.70 -5.18
N HIS A 53 6.78 -26.13 -4.87
CA HIS A 53 7.82 -26.32 -5.89
C HIS A 53 7.74 -27.68 -6.61
N SER A 54 6.91 -28.61 -6.12
CA SER A 54 6.76 -29.97 -6.66
C SER A 54 5.33 -30.21 -7.11
N SER A 55 5.16 -30.96 -8.19
CA SER A 55 3.85 -31.42 -8.68
C SER A 55 3.26 -32.53 -7.82
N SER A 56 4.04 -33.11 -6.92
CA SER A 56 3.60 -34.18 -6.01
C SER A 56 2.85 -33.61 -4.80
N PRO A 57 1.91 -34.38 -4.20
CA PRO A 57 1.25 -33.99 -2.97
C PRO A 57 2.24 -33.58 -1.89
N SER A 58 2.01 -32.44 -1.27
CA SER A 58 2.92 -31.84 -0.32
C SER A 58 2.80 -32.45 1.08
N ARG A 59 1.70 -33.14 1.40
CA ARG A 59 1.45 -33.77 2.71
C ARG A 59 2.52 -34.83 3.04
N GLY A 60 3.06 -34.77 4.27
CA GLY A 60 4.09 -35.70 4.74
C GLY A 60 5.51 -35.38 4.26
N THR A 61 5.70 -34.36 3.41
CA THR A 61 7.01 -33.92 2.94
C THR A 61 7.57 -32.78 3.81
N GLY A 62 8.90 -32.70 3.95
CA GLY A 62 9.61 -31.60 4.60
C GLY A 62 9.75 -30.35 3.74
N ASN A 63 9.17 -30.37 2.54
CA ASN A 63 9.29 -29.32 1.54
C ASN A 63 8.49 -28.07 1.94
N PRO A 64 9.08 -26.87 1.84
CA PRO A 64 8.36 -25.64 2.12
C PRO A 64 7.27 -25.42 1.06
N VAL A 65 6.07 -25.08 1.55
CA VAL A 65 4.92 -24.68 0.73
C VAL A 65 4.27 -23.45 1.32
N LEU A 66 3.67 -22.63 0.47
CA LEU A 66 2.79 -21.55 0.88
C LEU A 66 1.36 -22.07 0.82
N ARG A 67 0.63 -22.05 1.94
CA ARG A 67 -0.72 -22.59 2.00
C ARG A 67 -1.72 -21.60 2.56
N PHE A 68 -2.78 -21.37 1.80
CA PHE A 68 -3.99 -20.70 2.25
C PHE A 68 -5.00 -21.74 2.72
N VAL A 69 -5.64 -21.50 3.85
CA VAL A 69 -6.68 -22.34 4.43
C VAL A 69 -7.92 -21.50 4.64
N VAL A 70 -8.98 -21.79 3.88
CA VAL A 70 -10.28 -21.13 4.03
C VAL A 70 -11.17 -21.99 4.91
N GLY A 71 -11.89 -21.34 5.83
CA GLY A 71 -12.84 -22.02 6.72
C GLY A 71 -12.22 -22.81 7.87
N LYS A 72 -11.05 -22.40 8.35
CA LYS A 72 -10.37 -22.98 9.52
C LYS A 72 -11.18 -22.75 10.80
N ARG A 73 -10.94 -23.61 11.82
CA ARG A 73 -11.58 -23.52 13.15
C ARG A 73 -13.10 -23.37 13.08
N LYS A 74 -13.79 -24.32 12.43
CA LYS A 74 -15.24 -24.29 12.22
C LYS A 74 -15.68 -23.02 11.46
N ASN A 75 -14.95 -22.67 10.41
CA ASN A 75 -15.24 -21.49 9.58
C ASN A 75 -15.21 -20.15 10.32
N SER A 76 -14.35 -19.99 11.33
CA SER A 76 -14.16 -18.71 12.04
C SER A 76 -12.92 -17.94 11.58
N MET A 77 -12.11 -18.53 10.69
CA MET A 77 -10.83 -17.97 10.30
C MET A 77 -10.40 -18.48 8.93
N THR A 78 -9.82 -17.59 8.14
CA THR A 78 -9.00 -17.91 6.96
C THR A 78 -7.56 -17.54 7.27
N SER A 79 -6.58 -18.36 6.88
CA SER A 79 -5.18 -18.13 7.24
C SER A 79 -4.21 -18.51 6.14
N VAL A 80 -3.07 -17.83 6.11
CA VAL A 80 -1.92 -18.19 5.28
C VAL A 80 -0.75 -18.62 6.18
N GLY A 81 -0.01 -19.63 5.74
CA GLY A 81 1.11 -20.17 6.51
C GLY A 81 2.18 -20.79 5.63
N LEU A 82 3.38 -20.89 6.20
CA LEU A 82 4.46 -21.69 5.63
C LEU A 82 4.45 -23.10 6.15
N GLY A 83 4.95 -23.96 5.27
CA GLY A 83 5.29 -25.32 5.60
C GLY A 83 4.09 -26.25 5.50
N ASN A 84 4.41 -27.52 5.71
CA ASN A 84 3.43 -28.57 5.67
C ASN A 84 2.55 -28.49 6.93
N PRO A 85 1.22 -28.32 6.83
CA PRO A 85 0.33 -28.24 7.99
C PRO A 85 0.26 -29.52 8.83
N TYR A 86 1.05 -30.55 8.51
CA TYR A 86 1.14 -31.78 9.28
C TYR A 86 2.49 -31.97 10.00
N ILE A 87 3.46 -31.07 9.79
CA ILE A 87 4.82 -31.23 10.34
C ILE A 87 5.26 -29.96 11.08
N ASN A 88 5.30 -28.79 10.43
CA ASN A 88 5.74 -27.52 11.03
C ASN A 88 4.82 -26.39 10.56
N LYS A 89 3.99 -25.85 11.45
CA LYS A 89 3.11 -24.70 11.15
C LYS A 89 3.71 -23.42 11.69
N GLU A 90 4.15 -22.55 10.79
CA GLU A 90 4.37 -21.14 11.11
C GLU A 90 3.23 -20.34 10.45
N PRO A 91 2.14 -20.04 11.19
CA PRO A 91 1.11 -19.15 10.68
C PRO A 91 1.72 -17.76 10.47
N ILE A 92 1.50 -17.18 9.30
CA ILE A 92 2.05 -15.87 8.93
C ILE A 92 1.03 -14.81 9.34
N ASP A 93 -0.20 -14.96 8.83
CA ASP A 93 -1.32 -14.12 9.21
C ASP A 93 -2.66 -14.86 9.00
N CYS A 94 -3.73 -14.28 9.54
CA CYS A 94 -5.08 -14.73 9.36
C CYS A 94 -6.05 -13.56 9.22
N THR A 95 -7.27 -13.86 8.78
CA THR A 95 -8.37 -12.91 8.72
C THR A 95 -9.64 -13.59 9.25
N ARG A 96 -10.46 -12.81 9.94
CA ARG A 96 -11.80 -13.20 10.38
C ARG A 96 -12.89 -12.43 9.64
N ASP A 97 -12.52 -11.72 8.57
CA ASP A 97 -13.47 -10.97 7.75
C ASP A 97 -14.59 -11.89 7.26
N PRO A 98 -15.87 -11.55 7.49
CA PRO A 98 -17.00 -12.39 7.11
C PRO A 98 -17.05 -12.76 5.64
N GLU A 99 -16.52 -11.93 4.73
CA GLU A 99 -16.45 -12.20 3.28
C GLU A 99 -15.34 -13.21 2.95
N ALA A 100 -14.26 -13.23 3.75
CA ALA A 100 -13.14 -14.15 3.60
C ALA A 100 -13.40 -15.57 4.15
N LEU A 101 -14.56 -15.78 4.82
CA LEU A 101 -14.99 -17.07 5.35
C LEU A 101 -15.88 -17.82 4.35
N LEU A 102 -16.07 -19.13 4.55
CA LEU A 102 -17.02 -19.93 3.76
C LEU A 102 -18.45 -19.46 4.00
N THR A 103 -19.32 -19.74 3.04
CA THR A 103 -20.75 -19.57 3.22
C THR A 103 -21.30 -20.63 4.18
N ASP A 104 -22.40 -20.30 4.85
CA ASP A 104 -23.18 -21.20 5.72
C ASP A 104 -24.20 -22.05 4.95
N SER A 105 -24.37 -21.79 3.66
CA SER A 105 -25.44 -22.35 2.82
C SER A 105 -24.90 -22.93 1.53
N GLU A 106 -25.24 -24.18 1.24
CA GLU A 106 -24.82 -24.90 0.04
C GLU A 106 -25.44 -24.35 -1.26
N THR A 107 -26.47 -23.51 -1.15
CA THR A 107 -27.11 -22.85 -2.31
C THR A 107 -26.44 -21.53 -2.69
N ARG A 108 -25.57 -21.00 -1.83
CA ARG A 108 -24.82 -19.77 -2.09
C ARG A 108 -23.41 -20.12 -2.51
N SER A 109 -22.89 -19.42 -3.52
CA SER A 109 -21.49 -19.57 -3.94
C SER A 109 -20.70 -18.33 -3.57
N ARG A 110 -19.43 -18.53 -3.23
CA ARG A 110 -18.46 -17.46 -3.02
C ARG A 110 -17.28 -17.66 -3.95
N THR A 111 -16.68 -16.56 -4.36
CA THR A 111 -15.48 -16.54 -5.18
C THR A 111 -14.35 -15.97 -4.35
N TYR A 112 -13.22 -16.68 -4.36
CA TYR A 112 -11.97 -16.31 -3.72
C TYR A 112 -10.88 -16.24 -4.78
N TRP A 113 -9.91 -15.38 -4.55
CA TRP A 113 -8.68 -15.38 -5.33
C TRP A 113 -7.48 -15.50 -4.38
N PHE A 114 -6.46 -16.19 -4.86
CA PHE A 114 -5.22 -16.43 -4.12
C PHE A 114 -4.06 -16.09 -5.04
N LEU A 115 -3.18 -15.24 -4.57
CA LEU A 115 -2.06 -14.71 -5.32
C LEU A 115 -0.76 -15.03 -4.62
N TYR A 116 0.24 -15.37 -5.41
CA TYR A 116 1.64 -15.41 -5.03
C TYR A 116 2.43 -14.72 -6.15
N ASP A 117 3.16 -13.65 -5.80
CA ASP A 117 4.06 -12.96 -6.72
C ASP A 117 5.43 -12.78 -6.07
N ARG A 118 6.43 -13.51 -6.59
CA ARG A 118 7.81 -13.42 -6.13
C ARG A 118 8.46 -12.08 -6.44
N ASN A 119 8.09 -11.41 -7.53
CA ASN A 119 8.78 -10.19 -7.99
C ASN A 119 8.57 -9.07 -7.00
N VAL A 120 7.31 -8.88 -6.61
CA VAL A 120 6.93 -7.94 -5.55
C VAL A 120 6.93 -8.61 -4.17
N ALA A 121 7.38 -9.86 -4.07
CA ALA A 121 7.43 -10.65 -2.84
C ALA A 121 6.15 -10.55 -1.99
N THR A 122 5.00 -10.91 -2.58
CA THR A 122 3.69 -10.91 -1.91
C THR A 122 2.95 -12.24 -2.02
N ALA A 123 2.19 -12.54 -0.97
CA ALA A 123 1.11 -13.53 -0.98
C ALA A 123 -0.16 -12.90 -0.48
N ALA A 124 -1.24 -13.04 -1.26
CA ALA A 124 -2.48 -12.35 -0.97
C ALA A 124 -3.68 -13.26 -1.18
N MET A 125 -4.76 -12.94 -0.47
CA MET A 125 -6.06 -13.54 -0.68
C MET A 125 -7.13 -12.46 -0.59
N GLY A 126 -8.15 -12.62 -1.41
CA GLY A 126 -9.34 -11.80 -1.35
C GLY A 126 -10.54 -12.47 -1.97
N VAL A 127 -11.57 -11.67 -2.22
CA VAL A 127 -12.91 -12.14 -2.61
C VAL A 127 -13.35 -11.53 -3.93
N GLN A 128 -14.30 -12.19 -4.59
CA GLN A 128 -14.91 -11.74 -5.85
C GLN A 128 -13.87 -11.57 -6.97
N ALA A 129 -13.45 -10.33 -7.27
CA ALA A 129 -12.46 -10.00 -8.29
C ALA A 129 -11.09 -9.68 -7.66
N PRO A 130 -9.98 -10.00 -8.34
CA PRO A 130 -8.66 -9.82 -7.78
C PRO A 130 -8.20 -8.37 -7.93
N THR A 131 -8.62 -7.54 -6.98
CA THR A 131 -8.31 -6.10 -6.87
C THR A 131 -7.83 -5.76 -5.45
N PRO A 132 -7.05 -4.68 -5.26
CA PRO A 132 -6.57 -4.26 -3.94
C PRO A 132 -7.70 -4.08 -2.90
N ASP A 133 -8.82 -3.45 -3.29
CA ASP A 133 -9.96 -3.14 -2.42
C ASP A 133 -10.67 -4.40 -1.89
N LEU A 134 -10.57 -5.50 -2.63
CA LEU A 134 -11.18 -6.79 -2.30
C LEU A 134 -10.19 -7.75 -1.64
N CYS A 135 -8.98 -7.29 -1.34
CA CYS A 135 -8.00 -8.01 -0.54
C CYS A 135 -8.48 -8.12 0.92
N ARG A 136 -8.32 -9.30 1.51
CA ARG A 136 -8.71 -9.60 2.90
C ARG A 136 -7.56 -10.14 3.74
N LEU A 137 -6.46 -10.52 3.09
CA LEU A 137 -5.25 -11.00 3.71
C LEU A 137 -4.08 -10.71 2.79
N LEU A 138 -3.04 -10.04 3.29
CA LEU A 138 -1.83 -9.76 2.53
C LEU A 138 -0.59 -10.01 3.38
N CYS A 139 0.38 -10.71 2.81
CA CYS A 139 1.67 -10.97 3.43
C CYS A 139 2.78 -10.58 2.47
N ARG A 140 3.81 -9.90 3.00
CA ARG A 140 4.99 -9.44 2.28
C ARG A 140 6.22 -10.20 2.76
N PHE A 141 7.08 -10.62 1.83
CA PHE A 141 8.34 -11.32 2.12
C PHE A 141 9.52 -10.33 2.01
N GLN A 142 10.50 -10.47 2.91
CA GLN A 142 11.77 -9.72 2.90
C GLN A 142 12.90 -10.56 3.51
N ASP A 143 14.13 -10.34 3.03
CA ASP A 143 15.30 -11.19 3.32
C ASP A 143 15.95 -10.97 4.70
N LYS A 144 15.67 -9.85 5.39
CA LYS A 144 16.45 -9.48 6.60
C LYS A 144 15.70 -9.54 7.93
N LYS A 145 14.37 -9.39 7.94
CA LYS A 145 13.53 -9.46 9.16
C LYS A 145 12.09 -9.93 8.87
N GLY A 146 11.92 -10.79 7.87
CA GLY A 146 10.62 -11.34 7.47
C GLY A 146 10.67 -12.82 7.18
N PHE A 147 9.50 -13.36 6.82
CA PHE A 147 9.31 -14.67 6.21
C PHE A 147 10.46 -15.05 5.27
N ARG A 148 11.00 -16.28 5.39
CA ARG A 148 12.18 -16.72 4.63
C ARG A 148 11.91 -16.72 3.13
N ALA A 149 12.40 -15.71 2.41
CA ALA A 149 12.24 -15.59 0.96
C ALA A 149 12.72 -16.85 0.21
N GLU A 150 13.79 -17.47 0.71
CA GLU A 150 14.35 -18.76 0.28
C GLU A 150 13.30 -19.88 0.16
N ALA A 151 12.28 -19.90 1.04
CA ALA A 151 11.22 -20.91 1.04
C ALA A 151 10.21 -20.71 -0.12
N CYS A 152 10.25 -19.55 -0.76
CA CYS A 152 9.28 -19.13 -1.77
C CYS A 152 9.85 -18.91 -3.16
N GLU A 153 11.17 -18.80 -3.32
CA GLU A 153 11.85 -18.56 -4.61
C GLU A 153 11.42 -19.48 -5.76
N ASN A 154 11.03 -20.72 -5.45
CA ASN A 154 10.81 -21.79 -6.42
C ASN A 154 9.37 -22.33 -6.44
N LEU A 155 8.39 -21.61 -5.90
CA LEU A 155 6.99 -22.07 -5.97
C LEU A 155 6.49 -22.03 -7.42
N ARG A 156 5.91 -23.14 -7.88
CA ARG A 156 5.53 -23.35 -9.28
C ARG A 156 4.15 -23.97 -9.41
N TYR A 157 3.88 -25.03 -8.68
CA TYR A 157 2.66 -25.81 -8.81
C TYR A 157 1.58 -25.36 -7.86
N ILE A 158 0.34 -25.34 -8.35
CA ILE A 158 -0.84 -24.97 -7.58
C ILE A 158 -1.69 -26.21 -7.37
N SER A 159 -1.93 -26.55 -6.12
CA SER A 159 -2.82 -27.64 -5.75
C SER A 159 -3.96 -27.16 -4.87
N VAL A 160 -5.11 -27.82 -5.00
CA VAL A 160 -6.25 -27.63 -4.10
C VAL A 160 -6.45 -28.91 -3.30
N SER A 161 -6.74 -28.75 -2.01
CA SER A 161 -7.02 -29.88 -1.13
C SER A 161 -8.22 -29.60 -0.24
N SER A 162 -8.84 -30.67 0.22
CA SER A 162 -9.87 -30.60 1.23
C SER A 162 -9.26 -30.72 2.63
N GLY A 163 -10.04 -30.30 3.64
CA GLY A 163 -9.76 -30.67 5.01
C GLY A 163 -10.15 -32.13 5.30
N LYS A 164 -10.78 -32.34 6.46
CA LYS A 164 -11.30 -33.66 6.85
C LYS A 164 -12.48 -34.11 5.97
N LYS A 165 -13.36 -33.18 5.62
CA LYS A 165 -14.58 -33.41 4.86
C LYS A 165 -14.34 -33.16 3.36
N PRO A 166 -15.09 -33.84 2.47
CA PRO A 166 -15.02 -33.55 1.04
C PRO A 166 -15.46 -32.11 0.73
N VAL A 167 -14.88 -31.55 -0.32
CA VAL A 167 -15.30 -30.25 -0.86
C VAL A 167 -15.31 -30.30 -2.39
N SER A 168 -16.24 -29.55 -2.98
CA SER A 168 -16.25 -29.27 -4.41
C SER A 168 -15.86 -27.82 -4.61
N VAL A 169 -14.81 -27.61 -5.39
CA VAL A 169 -14.37 -26.28 -5.80
C VAL A 169 -14.39 -26.19 -7.31
N ARG A 170 -14.73 -25.02 -7.82
CA ARG A 170 -14.68 -24.70 -9.23
C ARG A 170 -13.50 -23.78 -9.48
N ILE A 171 -12.58 -24.20 -10.33
CA ILE A 171 -11.47 -23.35 -10.75
C ILE A 171 -12.00 -22.47 -11.86
N VAL A 172 -12.16 -21.17 -11.57
CA VAL A 172 -12.71 -20.20 -12.51
C VAL A 172 -11.65 -19.82 -13.53
N ARG A 173 -10.43 -19.54 -13.07
CA ARG A 173 -9.26 -19.28 -13.90
C ARG A 173 -7.96 -19.35 -13.11
N VAL A 174 -6.87 -19.52 -13.84
CA VAL A 174 -5.49 -19.33 -13.40
C VAL A 174 -4.88 -18.29 -14.34
N CYS A 175 -4.22 -17.27 -13.79
CA CYS A 175 -3.73 -16.14 -14.57
C CYS A 175 -2.50 -15.48 -13.91
N GLU A 176 -1.94 -14.49 -14.60
CA GLU A 176 -0.93 -13.60 -14.03
C GLU A 176 -1.47 -12.92 -12.75
N PRO A 177 -0.61 -12.70 -11.73
CA PRO A 177 -0.99 -11.98 -10.55
C PRO A 177 -1.34 -10.52 -10.90
N PRO A 178 -2.56 -10.03 -10.59
CA PRO A 178 -2.83 -8.60 -10.75
C PRO A 178 -2.01 -7.76 -9.79
N ASP A 179 -1.81 -6.50 -10.16
CA ASP A 179 -1.22 -5.51 -9.28
C ASP A 179 -2.16 -5.23 -8.09
N ILE A 180 -1.67 -5.57 -6.90
CA ILE A 180 -2.37 -5.37 -5.63
C ILE A 180 -1.80 -4.19 -4.84
N THR A 181 -0.91 -3.40 -5.45
CA THR A 181 -0.45 -2.13 -4.87
C THR A 181 -1.60 -1.13 -4.79
N ILE A 182 -1.53 -0.24 -3.82
CA ILE A 182 -2.46 0.89 -3.73
C ILE A 182 -2.09 1.84 -4.87
N THR A 183 -2.90 1.79 -5.94
CA THR A 183 -2.69 2.37 -7.28
C THR A 183 -2.53 3.90 -7.30
N LYS A 184 -2.52 4.56 -6.14
CA LYS A 184 -2.38 6.01 -6.00
C LYS A 184 -0.95 6.52 -5.82
N HIS A 185 0.05 5.64 -5.74
CA HIS A 185 1.41 6.09 -5.44
C HIS A 185 2.45 5.50 -6.40
N LEU A 186 2.63 6.19 -7.53
CA LEU A 186 3.88 6.85 -7.98
C LEU A 186 5.20 6.17 -7.65
N PHE A 187 5.22 4.85 -7.73
CA PHE A 187 6.34 4.06 -7.31
C PHE A 187 6.33 2.74 -8.08
N ASP A 188 7.48 2.34 -8.58
CA ASP A 188 7.64 1.04 -9.23
C ASP A 188 7.77 -0.04 -8.14
N PRO A 189 6.82 -0.99 -8.05
CA PRO A 189 6.82 -1.99 -6.98
C PRO A 189 7.89 -3.07 -7.14
N GLU A 190 8.50 -3.21 -8.32
CA GLU A 190 9.61 -4.14 -8.57
C GLU A 190 10.96 -3.48 -8.25
N THR A 191 11.22 -2.28 -8.80
CA THR A 191 12.51 -1.59 -8.60
C THR A 191 12.59 -0.80 -7.30
N TRP A 192 11.45 -0.62 -6.64
CA TRP A 192 11.31 0.23 -5.48
C TRP A 192 11.82 1.67 -5.72
N THR A 193 11.45 2.28 -6.84
CA THR A 193 11.82 3.67 -7.16
C THR A 193 10.62 4.58 -7.36
N GLY A 194 10.74 5.84 -6.95
CA GLY A 194 9.72 6.87 -7.16
C GLY A 194 9.55 7.18 -8.65
N LEU A 195 8.31 7.14 -9.13
CA LEU A 195 7.96 7.54 -10.48
C LEU A 195 7.90 9.07 -10.59
N PRO A 196 8.16 9.64 -11.79
CA PRO A 196 8.05 11.07 -12.02
C PRO A 196 6.66 11.60 -11.66
N TRP A 197 6.62 12.66 -10.84
CA TRP A 197 5.38 13.37 -10.49
C TRP A 197 5.35 14.77 -11.06
N ASN A 198 6.45 15.53 -11.08
CA ASN A 198 6.48 16.88 -11.66
C ASN A 198 5.35 17.78 -11.12
N GLY A 199 5.37 18.09 -9.82
CA GLY A 199 4.31 18.87 -9.16
C GLY A 199 4.82 20.19 -8.56
N ALA A 200 3.91 20.98 -7.99
CA ALA A 200 4.24 22.23 -7.30
C ALA A 200 3.50 22.34 -5.96
N SER A 201 4.19 22.77 -4.91
CA SER A 201 3.58 23.03 -3.61
C SER A 201 4.30 24.09 -2.81
N TYR A 202 3.63 24.58 -1.78
CA TYR A 202 4.29 25.23 -0.65
C TYR A 202 4.51 24.26 0.49
N ILE A 203 5.71 24.30 1.04
CA ILE A 203 6.13 23.50 2.19
C ILE A 203 6.74 24.39 3.27
N PHE A 204 6.94 23.82 4.46
CA PHE A 204 8.01 24.26 5.34
C PHE A 204 9.04 23.17 5.52
N THR A 205 10.30 23.57 5.54
CA THR A 205 11.41 22.74 6.00
C THR A 205 11.30 22.52 7.51
N LEU A 206 11.62 21.29 7.92
CA LEU A 206 11.67 20.93 9.34
C LEU A 206 12.96 21.45 9.96
N ASP A 207 12.88 21.98 11.18
CA ASP A 207 14.08 22.22 11.99
C ASP A 207 14.75 20.90 12.37
N ASP A 208 15.99 20.97 12.84
CA ASP A 208 16.77 19.77 13.15
C ASP A 208 16.16 18.91 14.27
N VAL A 209 15.40 19.51 15.20
CA VAL A 209 14.79 18.80 16.32
C VAL A 209 13.60 17.98 15.83
N HIS A 210 12.68 18.62 15.11
CA HIS A 210 11.48 17.97 14.58
C HIS A 210 11.82 17.00 13.45
N ARG A 211 12.83 17.29 12.62
CA ARG A 211 13.32 16.35 11.60
C ARG A 211 13.81 15.06 12.26
N LYS A 212 14.65 15.15 13.30
CA LYS A 212 15.12 13.96 14.06
C LYS A 212 13.97 13.21 14.74
N LEU A 213 12.96 13.94 15.24
CA LEU A 213 11.77 13.32 15.84
C LEU A 213 10.96 12.53 14.81
N VAL A 214 10.77 13.10 13.61
CA VAL A 214 10.12 12.42 12.47
C VAL A 214 10.93 11.22 12.00
N GLU A 215 12.26 11.33 11.93
CA GLU A 215 13.15 10.19 11.63
C GLU A 215 13.03 9.07 12.65
N ARG A 216 12.86 9.40 13.95
CA ARG A 216 12.62 8.39 15.00
C ARG A 216 11.24 7.74 14.84
N ALA A 217 10.20 8.50 14.54
CA ALA A 217 8.87 7.95 14.23
C ALA A 217 8.90 7.03 13.01
N GLN A 218 9.59 7.45 11.94
CA GLN A 218 9.86 6.63 10.76
C GLN A 218 10.65 5.36 11.13
N GLY A 219 11.63 5.46 12.02
CA GLY A 219 12.42 4.35 12.53
C GLY A 219 11.60 3.32 13.31
N LEU A 220 10.60 3.75 14.09
CA LEU A 220 9.65 2.84 14.74
C LEU A 220 8.85 2.04 13.71
N LEU A 221 8.38 2.69 12.64
CA LEU A 221 7.69 2.01 11.56
C LEU A 221 8.60 1.07 10.77
N ALA A 222 9.81 1.51 10.43
CA ALA A 222 10.79 0.71 9.70
C ALA A 222 11.26 -0.52 10.49
N ALA A 223 11.24 -0.47 11.83
CA ALA A 223 11.55 -1.60 12.70
C ALA A 223 10.37 -2.56 12.90
N SER A 224 9.15 -2.19 12.47
CA SER A 224 7.94 -2.96 12.70
C SER A 224 7.77 -4.11 11.69
N PRO A 225 6.97 -5.16 12.02
CA PRO A 225 6.65 -6.24 11.09
C PRO A 225 5.89 -5.79 9.83
N ILE A 226 5.29 -4.60 9.86
CA ILE A 226 4.54 -4.05 8.73
C ILE A 226 5.35 -3.07 7.88
N ALA A 227 6.62 -2.82 8.21
CA ALA A 227 7.50 -1.99 7.38
C ALA A 227 7.45 -2.33 5.88
N PRO A 228 7.38 -3.62 5.46
CA PRO A 228 7.33 -3.97 4.03
C PRO A 228 6.08 -3.47 3.27
N PHE A 229 5.03 -3.03 3.97
CA PHE A 229 3.82 -2.47 3.36
C PHE A 229 3.95 -0.98 3.06
N TYR A 230 5.03 -0.34 3.53
CA TYR A 230 5.24 1.10 3.44
C TYR A 230 6.51 1.45 2.68
N GLY A 231 6.45 2.56 1.94
CA GLY A 231 7.63 3.24 1.42
C GLY A 231 7.96 4.48 2.21
N PHE A 232 9.25 4.74 2.40
CA PHE A 232 9.74 5.77 3.32
C PHE A 232 10.24 6.98 2.56
N VAL A 233 9.99 8.18 3.12
CA VAL A 233 10.53 9.44 2.58
C VAL A 233 11.99 9.58 3.03
N ASP A 234 12.90 9.91 2.10
CA ASP A 234 14.29 10.15 2.46
C ASP A 234 14.43 11.38 3.37
N ARG A 235 15.45 11.36 4.22
CA ARG A 235 15.60 12.32 5.32
C ARG A 235 15.70 13.76 4.85
N GLU A 236 16.40 14.00 3.74
CA GLU A 236 16.53 15.34 3.16
C GLU A 236 15.22 15.93 2.62
N PHE A 237 14.21 15.10 2.33
CA PHE A 237 12.93 15.55 1.77
C PHE A 237 11.78 15.56 2.78
N LEU A 238 12.05 15.34 4.08
CA LEU A 238 11.03 15.49 5.11
C LEU A 238 10.61 16.96 5.24
N CYS A 239 9.34 17.24 4.97
CA CYS A 239 8.79 18.59 5.03
C CYS A 239 7.32 18.60 5.49
N LEU A 240 6.88 19.75 6.00
CA LEU A 240 5.47 20.01 6.25
C LEU A 240 4.79 20.51 4.97
N ASN A 241 3.84 19.74 4.44
CA ASN A 241 3.03 20.17 3.29
C ASN A 241 1.94 21.15 3.73
N VAL A 242 1.89 22.31 3.06
CA VAL A 242 0.96 23.39 3.41
C VAL A 242 -0.09 23.60 2.34
N TYR A 243 0.32 23.64 1.07
CA TYR A 243 -0.58 23.89 -0.05
C TYR A 243 -0.11 23.14 -1.29
N ARG A 244 -0.96 22.25 -1.83
CA ARG A 244 -0.67 21.55 -3.10
C ARG A 244 -1.23 22.38 -4.25
N LEU A 245 -0.34 23.03 -5.00
CA LEU A 245 -0.71 23.95 -6.08
C LEU A 245 -1.15 23.16 -7.32
N LEU A 246 -0.28 22.30 -7.84
CA LEU A 246 -0.45 21.61 -9.11
C LEU A 246 0.16 20.21 -9.08
N ASP A 247 -0.47 19.29 -9.81
CA ASP A 247 -0.03 17.91 -10.01
C ASP A 247 -0.34 17.44 -11.45
N PRO A 248 0.17 16.28 -11.91
CA PRO A 248 -0.06 15.76 -13.26
C PRO A 248 -1.51 15.67 -13.69
N LEU A 249 -2.40 15.36 -12.76
CA LEU A 249 -3.81 15.17 -13.07
C LEU A 249 -4.50 16.52 -13.27
N ARG A 250 -3.91 17.61 -12.75
CA ARG A 250 -4.45 18.96 -12.75
C ARG A 250 -3.70 19.93 -13.65
N ARG A 251 -2.72 19.47 -14.44
CA ARG A 251 -1.91 20.29 -15.36
C ARG A 251 -2.77 21.19 -16.27
N ALA A 252 -3.92 20.70 -16.74
CA ALA A 252 -4.84 21.46 -17.59
C ALA A 252 -5.51 22.66 -16.89
N GLU A 253 -5.52 22.73 -15.54
CA GLU A 253 -6.04 23.89 -14.81
C GLU A 253 -5.22 25.16 -15.04
N MET A 254 -3.94 25.02 -15.43
CA MET A 254 -3.08 26.17 -15.72
C MET A 254 -3.45 26.88 -17.02
N PHE A 255 -3.86 26.12 -18.04
CA PHE A 255 -4.17 26.59 -19.38
C PHE A 255 -5.49 25.99 -19.87
N PRO A 256 -6.63 26.52 -19.39
CA PRO A 256 -7.95 26.03 -19.79
C PRO A 256 -8.13 26.09 -21.31
N GLY A 257 -8.55 24.98 -21.92
CA GLY A 257 -8.77 24.88 -23.36
C GLY A 257 -7.60 24.26 -24.15
N MET A 258 -6.46 23.98 -23.52
CA MET A 258 -5.38 23.18 -24.11
C MET A 258 -5.48 21.71 -23.67
N GLY A 259 -5.07 20.79 -24.55
CA GLY A 259 -4.88 19.39 -24.17
C GLY A 259 -3.75 19.29 -23.14
N SER A 260 -3.91 18.42 -22.12
CA SER A 260 -2.89 18.26 -21.08
C SER A 260 -1.52 17.97 -21.70
N ASP A 261 -1.46 17.08 -22.70
CA ASP A 261 -0.21 16.62 -23.33
C ASP A 261 0.56 17.71 -24.08
N ASP A 262 -0.12 18.79 -24.47
CA ASP A 262 0.50 19.93 -25.16
C ASP A 262 1.13 20.93 -24.17
N ILE A 263 0.89 20.78 -22.86
CA ILE A 263 1.35 21.69 -21.82
C ILE A 263 2.67 21.19 -21.24
N LEU A 264 3.75 21.96 -21.46
CA LEU A 264 5.05 21.70 -20.86
C LEU A 264 5.07 22.13 -19.38
N TRP A 265 5.62 21.27 -18.51
CA TRP A 265 5.79 21.57 -17.08
C TRP A 265 6.60 22.84 -16.82
N LYS A 266 7.61 23.11 -17.65
CA LYS A 266 8.38 24.35 -17.58
C LYS A 266 7.50 25.59 -17.72
N SER A 267 6.50 25.56 -18.61
CA SER A 267 5.54 26.65 -18.79
C SER A 267 4.61 26.77 -17.59
N CYS A 268 4.11 25.65 -17.04
CA CYS A 268 3.32 25.64 -15.81
C CYS A 268 4.08 26.27 -14.64
N HIS A 269 5.33 25.84 -14.41
CA HIS A 269 6.16 26.33 -13.31
C HIS A 269 6.45 27.83 -13.46
N SER A 270 6.72 28.29 -14.69
CA SER A 270 6.95 29.72 -14.98
C SER A 270 5.71 30.57 -14.68
N GLU A 271 4.53 30.10 -15.09
CA GLU A 271 3.27 30.80 -14.85
C GLU A 271 2.88 30.81 -13.36
N ILE A 272 3.05 29.69 -12.65
CA ILE A 272 2.87 29.62 -11.19
C ILE A 272 3.78 30.64 -10.48
N THR A 273 5.04 30.71 -10.92
CA THR A 273 6.03 31.65 -10.39
C THR A 273 5.57 33.10 -10.57
N HIS A 274 5.13 33.44 -11.78
CA HIS A 274 4.65 34.79 -12.09
C HIS A 274 3.44 35.17 -11.22
N ARG A 275 2.45 34.28 -11.12
CA ARG A 275 1.22 34.50 -10.33
C ARG A 275 1.50 34.65 -8.84
N LEU A 276 2.44 33.90 -8.30
CA LEU A 276 2.73 33.84 -6.88
C LEU A 276 3.79 34.84 -6.42
N GLN A 277 4.38 35.64 -7.31
CA GLN A 277 5.49 36.54 -6.99
C GLN A 277 5.23 37.42 -5.75
N GLY A 278 4.02 38.00 -5.63
CA GLY A 278 3.64 38.81 -4.46
C GLY A 278 3.47 38.03 -3.16
N VAL A 279 3.05 36.77 -3.24
CA VAL A 279 2.94 35.87 -2.07
C VAL A 279 4.32 35.39 -1.64
N VAL A 280 5.19 35.05 -2.60
CA VAL A 280 6.59 34.66 -2.33
C VAL A 280 7.36 35.79 -1.64
N GLN A 281 7.16 37.05 -2.06
CA GLN A 281 7.81 38.21 -1.44
C GLN A 281 7.35 38.49 0.00
N SER A 282 6.12 38.10 0.36
CA SER A 282 5.58 38.27 1.72
C SER A 282 5.77 37.03 2.61
N ALA A 283 6.08 35.88 2.04
CA ALA A 283 6.25 34.60 2.74
C ALA A 283 7.28 34.62 3.89
N PRO A 284 8.48 35.24 3.80
CA PRO A 284 9.51 35.17 4.85
C PRO A 284 9.09 35.68 6.23
N TRP A 285 8.04 36.49 6.29
CA TRP A 285 7.52 37.08 7.53
C TRP A 285 6.41 36.25 8.18
N THR A 286 5.99 35.16 7.54
CA THR A 286 4.91 34.31 8.03
C THR A 286 5.46 33.37 9.10
N TYR A 287 4.84 33.39 10.28
CA TYR A 287 5.22 32.61 11.46
C TYR A 287 4.04 31.82 11.97
N TRP A 288 4.14 30.48 11.96
CA TRP A 288 3.09 29.58 12.43
C TRP A 288 3.58 28.70 13.58
N PRO A 289 3.15 28.98 14.82
CA PRO A 289 3.35 28.05 15.92
C PRO A 289 2.36 26.88 15.77
N LEU A 290 2.88 25.69 15.44
CA LEU A 290 2.09 24.48 15.25
C LEU A 290 2.41 23.45 16.32
N ARG A 291 1.37 22.81 16.85
CA ARG A 291 1.45 21.72 17.82
C ARG A 291 1.04 20.40 17.16
N TYR A 292 1.52 19.29 17.72
CA TYR A 292 1.03 17.97 17.36
C TYR A 292 -0.49 17.88 17.57
N ASP A 293 -1.19 17.28 16.61
CA ASP A 293 -2.63 17.00 16.68
C ASP A 293 -2.88 15.49 16.68
N ARG A 294 -2.38 14.79 15.67
CA ARG A 294 -2.51 13.35 15.53
C ARG A 294 -1.44 12.79 14.59
N ALA A 295 -1.18 11.50 14.68
CA ALA A 295 -0.40 10.77 13.70
C ALA A 295 -1.15 9.54 13.20
N ASP A 296 -0.77 9.08 12.01
CA ASP A 296 -0.96 7.72 11.53
C ASP A 296 0.41 7.12 11.13
N CYS A 297 0.43 5.94 10.50
CA CYS A 297 1.68 5.30 10.09
C CYS A 297 2.34 5.96 8.87
N THR A 298 1.73 6.96 8.25
CA THR A 298 2.23 7.61 7.03
C THR A 298 2.58 9.07 7.25
N ALA A 299 1.85 9.74 8.15
CA ALA A 299 1.98 11.17 8.35
C ALA A 299 1.72 11.60 9.79
N ILE A 300 2.32 12.74 10.13
CA ILE A 300 2.08 13.48 11.36
C ILE A 300 1.26 14.71 10.99
N THR A 301 0.06 14.83 11.54
CA THR A 301 -0.78 16.02 11.41
C THR A 301 -0.47 16.98 12.54
N VAL A 302 -0.30 18.25 12.20
CA VAL A 302 -0.12 19.34 13.16
C VAL A 302 -1.26 20.34 13.05
N ALA A 303 -1.51 21.07 14.13
CA ALA A 303 -2.55 22.07 14.20
C ALA A 303 -2.00 23.40 14.73
N PRO A 304 -2.61 24.54 14.35
CA PRO A 304 -2.34 25.82 14.98
C PRO A 304 -2.50 25.76 16.52
N THR A 305 -1.62 26.46 17.25
CA THR A 305 -1.69 26.52 18.73
C THR A 305 -2.88 27.30 19.28
N GLY A 306 -3.59 28.07 18.44
CA GLY A 306 -4.78 28.81 18.87
C GLY A 306 -5.51 29.53 17.72
N PRO A 307 -6.65 30.19 18.02
CA PRO A 307 -7.52 30.80 17.02
C PRO A 307 -6.85 31.88 16.16
N GLY A 308 -5.96 32.69 16.75
CA GLY A 308 -5.20 33.71 16.02
C GLY A 308 -4.25 33.09 14.99
N CYS A 309 -3.51 32.04 15.37
CA CYS A 309 -2.67 31.31 14.41
C CYS A 309 -3.51 30.65 13.31
N SER A 310 -4.66 30.05 13.66
CA SER A 310 -5.60 29.48 12.68
C SER A 310 -6.08 30.53 11.69
N GLN A 311 -6.38 31.75 12.14
CA GLN A 311 -6.77 32.84 11.26
C GLN A 311 -5.66 33.21 10.28
N VAL A 312 -4.42 33.39 10.77
CA VAL A 312 -3.25 33.71 9.93
C VAL A 312 -2.98 32.64 8.89
N VAL A 313 -3.04 31.36 9.28
CA VAL A 313 -2.90 30.23 8.34
C VAL A 313 -3.97 30.32 7.25
N ASN A 314 -5.24 30.49 7.63
CA ASN A 314 -6.34 30.55 6.67
C ASN A 314 -6.27 31.77 5.75
N GLU A 315 -5.85 32.92 6.25
CA GLU A 315 -5.65 34.13 5.46
C GLU A 315 -4.54 33.94 4.43
N TRP A 316 -3.43 33.32 4.83
CA TRP A 316 -2.33 33.00 3.92
C TRP A 316 -2.75 31.97 2.86
N LEU A 317 -3.43 30.89 3.24
CA LEU A 317 -3.96 29.90 2.28
C LEU A 317 -4.92 30.56 1.26
N ARG A 318 -5.74 31.51 1.72
CA ARG A 318 -6.65 32.28 0.86
C ARG A 318 -5.86 33.22 -0.07
N ALA A 319 -4.80 33.85 0.41
CA ALA A 319 -3.92 34.69 -0.42
C ALA A 319 -3.26 33.87 -1.54
N VAL A 320 -2.71 32.69 -1.21
CA VAL A 320 -2.16 31.75 -2.21
C VAL A 320 -3.21 31.34 -3.23
N GLN A 321 -4.40 30.94 -2.78
CA GLN A 321 -5.49 30.52 -3.67
C GLN A 321 -5.90 31.65 -4.63
N ASN A 322 -6.04 32.88 -4.11
CA ASN A 322 -6.42 34.04 -4.92
C ASN A 322 -5.33 34.42 -5.93
N ALA A 323 -4.06 34.30 -5.55
CA ALA A 323 -2.93 34.63 -6.43
C ALA A 323 -2.71 33.56 -7.50
N ALA A 324 -2.67 32.27 -7.12
CA ALA A 324 -2.45 31.18 -8.06
C ALA A 324 -3.62 31.00 -9.05
N VAL A 325 -4.84 31.37 -8.64
CA VAL A 325 -6.09 31.04 -9.35
C VAL A 325 -6.23 29.52 -9.55
N LEU A 326 -5.67 28.76 -8.62
CA LEU A 326 -5.73 27.31 -8.56
C LEU A 326 -6.43 26.89 -7.27
N ARG A 327 -7.13 25.77 -7.31
CA ARG A 327 -7.68 25.15 -6.10
C ARG A 327 -6.55 24.47 -5.33
N ASN A 328 -6.70 24.35 -4.01
CA ASN A 328 -5.81 23.48 -3.25
C ASN A 328 -6.13 22.02 -3.60
N GLY A 329 -5.15 21.29 -4.14
CA GLY A 329 -5.28 19.88 -4.47
C GLY A 329 -5.16 18.96 -3.26
N ALA A 330 -4.72 19.48 -2.12
CA ALA A 330 -4.66 18.73 -0.87
C ALA A 330 -6.07 18.61 -0.29
N MET A 331 -6.44 17.41 0.14
CA MET A 331 -7.65 17.25 0.96
C MET A 331 -7.46 17.98 2.30
N ARG A 332 -8.56 18.37 2.98
CA ARG A 332 -8.48 19.10 4.25
C ARG A 332 -7.66 18.37 5.32
N ASN A 333 -7.67 17.04 5.30
CA ASN A 333 -6.91 16.16 6.18
C ASN A 333 -5.44 15.94 5.75
N GLU A 334 -5.04 16.43 4.59
CA GLU A 334 -3.65 16.38 4.07
C GLU A 334 -2.90 17.71 4.30
N MET A 335 -3.61 18.79 4.63
CA MET A 335 -2.97 20.06 4.96
C MET A 335 -2.32 20.00 6.34
N LEU A 336 -1.16 20.67 6.48
CA LEU A 336 -0.38 20.67 7.71
C LEU A 336 0.00 19.24 8.14
N THR A 337 0.45 18.45 7.16
CA THR A 337 0.93 17.09 7.41
C THR A 337 2.41 16.97 7.04
N VAL A 338 3.18 16.34 7.92
CA VAL A 338 4.53 15.87 7.64
C VAL A 338 4.41 14.41 7.21
N THR A 339 4.54 14.15 5.93
CA THR A 339 4.54 12.78 5.40
C THR A 339 5.92 12.16 5.57
N PHE A 340 6.01 11.01 6.24
CA PHE A 340 7.27 10.30 6.46
C PHE A 340 7.25 8.88 5.86
N ALA A 341 6.07 8.37 5.48
CA ALA A 341 5.92 7.12 4.75
C ALA A 341 4.64 7.13 3.89
N PHE A 342 4.51 6.17 2.98
CA PHE A 342 3.33 5.93 2.16
C PHE A 342 2.91 4.47 2.24
N GLU A 343 1.61 4.21 2.35
CA GLU A 343 1.09 2.84 2.26
C GLU A 343 1.14 2.39 0.79
N VAL A 344 2.03 1.46 0.48
CA VAL A 344 2.22 0.91 -0.88
C VAL A 344 1.30 -0.30 -1.09
N PHE A 345 1.07 -1.05 -0.02
CA PHE A 345 0.25 -2.24 0.01
C PHE A 345 -0.79 -2.16 1.12
N PRO A 346 -2.03 -2.65 0.91
CA PRO A 346 -3.05 -2.60 1.94
C PRO A 346 -2.64 -3.44 3.15
N VAL A 347 -2.68 -2.85 4.34
CA VAL A 347 -2.39 -3.58 5.59
C VAL A 347 -3.59 -4.45 5.98
N GLN A 348 -3.58 -5.69 5.50
CA GLN A 348 -4.66 -6.67 5.69
C GLN A 348 -4.21 -7.89 6.47
N GLY A 349 -5.07 -8.38 7.37
CA GLY A 349 -4.78 -9.49 8.27
C GLY A 349 -4.76 -9.06 9.74
N GLU A 350 -5.12 -9.96 10.64
CA GLU A 350 -5.25 -9.69 12.07
C GLU A 350 -3.90 -9.30 12.69
N ASN A 351 -2.82 -10.01 12.35
CA ASN A 351 -1.49 -9.74 12.88
C ASN A 351 -0.95 -8.40 12.33
N ALA A 352 -1.11 -8.17 11.03
CA ALA A 352 -0.68 -6.91 10.40
C ALA A 352 -1.45 -5.70 10.96
N VAL A 353 -2.78 -5.81 11.10
CA VAL A 353 -3.62 -4.75 11.69
C VAL A 353 -3.26 -4.50 13.15
N GLN A 354 -2.98 -5.56 13.92
CA GLN A 354 -2.54 -5.41 15.30
C GLN A 354 -1.17 -4.71 15.39
N ALA A 355 -0.20 -5.14 14.58
CA ALA A 355 1.11 -4.50 14.49
C ALA A 355 1.01 -3.01 14.09
N ARG A 356 0.08 -2.66 13.19
CA ARG A 356 -0.23 -1.26 12.82
C ARG A 356 -0.70 -0.46 14.02
N ARG A 357 -1.60 -1.01 14.83
CA ARG A 357 -2.08 -0.35 16.06
C ARG A 357 -0.97 -0.16 17.08
N ASP A 358 -0.11 -1.16 17.25
CA ASP A 358 0.96 -1.12 18.25
C ASP A 358 2.09 -0.16 17.87
N VAL A 359 2.47 -0.10 16.59
CA VAL A 359 3.45 0.88 16.13
C VAL A 359 2.87 2.29 16.12
N LEU A 360 1.60 2.45 15.75
CA LEU A 360 0.92 3.74 15.81
C LEU A 360 0.90 4.28 17.24
N ARG A 361 0.57 3.43 18.23
CA ARG A 361 0.58 3.83 19.64
C ARG A 361 1.98 4.32 20.07
N GLN A 362 3.04 3.65 19.63
CA GLN A 362 4.41 4.06 19.94
C GLN A 362 4.78 5.41 19.29
N ILE A 363 4.40 5.60 18.02
CA ILE A 363 4.61 6.86 17.31
C ILE A 363 3.84 7.99 18.00
N GLN A 364 2.57 7.78 18.34
CA GLN A 364 1.75 8.78 19.02
C GLN A 364 2.33 9.14 20.39
N ALA A 365 2.72 8.15 21.20
CA ALA A 365 3.34 8.40 22.51
C ALA A 365 4.63 9.22 22.39
N LEU A 366 5.50 8.87 21.43
CA LEU A 366 6.73 9.62 21.14
C LEU A 366 6.44 11.09 20.80
N LEU A 367 5.45 11.33 19.94
CA LEU A 367 5.12 12.68 19.47
C LEU A 367 4.40 13.49 20.54
N GLU A 368 3.52 12.89 21.33
CA GLU A 368 2.84 13.56 22.44
C GLU A 368 3.83 14.02 23.53
N GLU A 369 4.86 13.22 23.79
CA GLU A 369 5.89 13.55 24.78
C GLU A 369 6.88 14.60 24.27
N GLU A 370 7.34 14.48 23.01
CA GLU A 370 8.52 15.21 22.55
C GLU A 370 8.25 16.30 21.51
N TRP A 371 7.06 16.39 20.91
CA TRP A 371 6.82 17.37 19.83
C TRP A 371 6.90 18.82 20.29
N GLY A 372 6.29 19.15 21.43
CA GLY A 372 6.23 20.55 21.89
C GLY A 372 5.49 21.47 20.91
N VAL A 373 6.12 22.59 20.53
CA VAL A 373 5.61 23.54 19.53
C VAL A 373 6.72 23.83 18.54
N MET A 374 6.42 23.69 17.25
CA MET A 374 7.34 24.04 16.18
C MET A 374 7.04 25.43 15.63
N GLU A 375 8.09 26.23 15.47
CA GLU A 375 8.03 27.55 14.84
C GLU A 375 8.31 27.46 13.34
N PHE A 376 7.27 27.37 12.52
CA PHE A 376 7.42 27.35 11.08
C PHE A 376 7.53 28.77 10.52
N LYS A 377 8.66 29.09 9.86
CA LYS A 377 8.95 30.40 9.29
C LYS A 377 9.18 30.29 7.79
N GLY A 378 8.56 31.19 7.02
CA GLY A 378 8.84 31.33 5.59
C GLY A 378 8.48 30.11 4.74
N PRO A 379 7.19 29.87 4.40
CA PRO A 379 6.85 28.75 3.52
C PRO A 379 7.53 28.91 2.16
N GLU A 380 8.11 27.81 1.67
CA GLU A 380 8.92 27.78 0.46
C GLU A 380 8.13 27.14 -0.68
N LEU A 381 8.21 27.76 -1.86
CA LEU A 381 7.72 27.16 -3.09
C LEU A 381 8.73 26.11 -3.54
N VAL A 382 8.25 24.91 -3.87
CA VAL A 382 9.08 23.79 -4.34
C VAL A 382 8.50 23.11 -5.56
N TRP A 383 9.38 22.48 -6.33
CA TRP A 383 9.01 21.65 -7.48
C TRP A 383 9.28 20.18 -7.15
N TRP A 384 8.25 19.36 -7.23
CA TRP A 384 8.35 17.92 -6.96
C TRP A 384 8.86 17.19 -8.18
N GLN A 385 9.95 16.44 -8.05
CA GLN A 385 10.45 15.54 -9.10
C GLN A 385 9.70 14.21 -9.05
N THR A 386 9.55 13.67 -7.84
CA THR A 386 8.72 12.49 -7.53
C THR A 386 7.69 12.88 -6.46
N HIS A 387 6.90 11.93 -5.97
CA HIS A 387 5.98 12.22 -4.87
C HIS A 387 6.67 12.44 -3.50
N THR A 388 7.97 12.19 -3.42
CA THR A 388 8.76 12.30 -2.18
C THR A 388 9.94 13.24 -2.31
N GLN A 389 10.45 13.47 -3.52
CA GLN A 389 11.63 14.30 -3.78
C GLN A 389 11.22 15.63 -4.41
N TYR A 390 11.77 16.71 -3.89
CA TYR A 390 11.53 18.06 -4.40
C TYR A 390 12.82 18.87 -4.49
N ILE A 391 12.79 19.91 -5.32
CA ILE A 391 13.85 20.91 -5.42
C ILE A 391 13.29 22.29 -5.05
N PRO A 392 14.09 23.15 -4.40
CA PRO A 392 13.69 24.53 -4.11
C PRO A 392 13.37 25.30 -5.39
N PHE A 393 12.41 26.23 -5.30
CA PHE A 393 12.06 27.12 -6.41
C PHE A 393 13.27 27.86 -7.00
N SER A 394 14.18 28.33 -6.14
CA SER A 394 15.39 29.05 -6.54
C SER A 394 16.38 28.22 -7.38
N ALA A 395 16.29 26.89 -7.33
CA ALA A 395 17.15 26.00 -8.11
C ALA A 395 16.64 25.78 -9.54
N TYR A 396 15.44 26.25 -9.89
CA TYR A 396 14.83 26.05 -11.21
C TYR A 396 15.20 27.13 -12.23
N SER A 397 15.96 28.14 -11.80
CA SER A 397 16.36 29.29 -12.63
C SER A 397 17.71 29.12 -13.36
N GLU A 398 18.28 27.92 -13.39
CA GLU A 398 19.46 27.57 -14.20
C GLU A 398 19.09 26.75 -15.44
#